data_AF-A0A2S9YVG7-F1
#
_entry.id   AF-A0A2S9YVG7-F1
#
_cell.length_a   1.000
_cell.length_b   1.000
_cell.length_c   1.000
_cell.angle_alpha   90.00
_cell.angle_beta   90.00
_cell.angle_gamma   90.00
#
_symmetry.space_group_name_H-M   'P 1'
#
loop_
_entity.id
_entity.type
_entity.pdbx_description
1 polymer ?
#
loop_
_entity_poly.entity_id
_entity_poly.type
_entity_poly.pdbx_seq_one_letter_code
_entity_poly.pdbx_strand_id
1 'polypeptide(L)' 'MLSYQVADAIHTGRLCPVLTEHEPEAWPVNLVYTPRELLPQKLRAFLDFAAPRIERAIQSRGAP' A
#
# COMPACT_ATOMS: atom_id res chain seq x y z
N MET A 1 9.00 -9.26 6.27
CA MET A 1 8.47 -7.94 5.88
C MET A 1 9.02 -7.56 4.50
N LEU A 2 8.50 -8.18 3.43
CA LEU A 2 9.00 -8.03 2.04
C LEU A 2 7.86 -8.06 1.00
N SER A 3 6.59 -7.91 1.43
CA SER A 3 5.43 -8.24 0.58
C SER A 3 5.33 -7.37 -0.69
N TYR A 4 5.82 -6.12 -0.66
CA TYR A 4 5.82 -5.25 -1.84
C TYR A 4 6.91 -5.55 -2.88
N GLN A 5 8.04 -6.14 -2.49
CA GLN A 5 9.19 -6.30 -3.39
C GLN A 5 9.02 -7.47 -4.38
N VAL A 6 8.14 -8.42 -4.05
CA VAL A 6 7.87 -9.61 -4.87
C VAL A 6 6.62 -9.49 -5.73
N ALA A 7 5.84 -8.40 -5.60
CA ALA A 7 4.62 -8.18 -6.37
C ALA A 7 4.82 -8.27 -7.90
N ASP A 8 5.87 -7.66 -8.44
CA ASP A 8 6.17 -7.73 -9.88
C ASP A 8 6.63 -9.14 -10.30
N ALA A 9 7.30 -9.88 -9.42
CA ALA A 9 7.78 -11.23 -9.70
C ALA A 9 6.65 -12.26 -9.67
N ILE A 10 5.62 -12.05 -8.83
CA ILE A 10 4.37 -12.82 -8.84
C ILE A 10 3.57 -12.51 -10.11
N HIS A 11 3.38 -11.23 -10.45
CA HIS A 11 2.65 -10.81 -11.65
C HIS A 11 3.29 -11.32 -12.95
N THR A 12 4.62 -11.39 -13.00
CA THR A 12 5.37 -11.95 -14.16
C THR A 12 5.43 -13.48 -14.16
N GLY A 13 4.77 -14.16 -13.22
CA GLY A 13 4.76 -15.62 -13.11
C GLY A 13 6.11 -16.24 -12.73
N ARG A 14 7.09 -15.41 -12.33
CA ARG A 14 8.42 -15.85 -11.89
C ARG A 14 8.41 -16.37 -10.46
N LEU A 15 7.40 -16.00 -9.67
CA LEU A 15 7.15 -16.49 -8.33
C LEU A 15 5.70 -16.95 -8.19
N CYS A 16 5.50 -18.05 -7.49
CA CYS A 16 4.18 -18.58 -7.14
C CYS A 16 3.99 -18.43 -5.62
N PRO A 17 2.89 -17.82 -5.15
CA PRO A 17 2.59 -17.75 -3.72
C PRO A 17 2.39 -19.17 -3.17
N VAL A 18 3.01 -19.44 -2.02
CA VAL A 18 2.88 -20.71 -1.28
C VAL A 18 2.42 -20.41 0.14
N LEU A 19 1.65 -21.31 0.75
CA LEU A 19 1.06 -21.15 2.10
C LEU A 19 0.11 -19.94 2.23
N THR A 20 -0.67 -19.66 1.18
CA THR A 20 -1.66 -18.55 1.14
C THR A 20 -2.66 -18.60 2.29
N GLU A 21 -2.97 -19.78 2.80
CA GLU A 21 -3.88 -19.99 3.94
C GLU A 21 -3.29 -19.54 5.30
N HIS A 22 -1.98 -19.29 5.36
CA HIS A 22 -1.26 -18.78 6.53
C HIS A 22 -0.73 -17.35 6.32
N GLU A 23 -1.18 -16.66 5.27
CA GLU A 23 -0.73 -15.30 5.01
C GLU A 23 -1.27 -14.36 6.11
N PRO A 24 -0.41 -13.57 6.78
CA PRO A 24 -0.86 -12.60 7.78
C PRO A 24 -1.75 -11.55 7.12
N GLU A 25 -2.72 -11.05 7.87
CA GLU A 25 -3.63 -9.99 7.43
C GLU A 25 -2.85 -8.81 6.82
N ALA A 26 -3.42 -8.20 5.78
CA ALA A 26 -2.79 -7.12 5.03
C ALA A 26 -2.29 -6.02 6.00
N TRP A 27 -0.99 -5.71 5.92
CA TRP A 27 -0.39 -4.76 6.85
C TRP A 27 -0.95 -3.35 6.57
N PRO A 28 -1.41 -2.63 7.61
CA PRO A 28 -1.98 -1.30 7.44
C PRO A 28 -0.94 -0.33 6.89
N VAL A 29 -1.27 0.39 5.82
CA VAL A 29 -0.42 1.45 5.26
C VAL A 29 -0.83 2.79 5.87
N ASN A 30 0.12 3.43 6.55
CA ASN A 30 -0.09 4.71 7.22
C ASN A 30 0.69 5.83 6.51
N LEU A 31 0.02 6.95 6.20
CA LEU A 31 0.69 8.15 5.72
C LEU A 31 1.14 8.99 6.92
N VAL A 32 2.44 9.07 7.16
CA VAL A 32 3.02 9.80 8.29
C VAL A 32 3.45 11.20 7.85
N TYR A 33 3.01 12.22 8.58
CA TYR A 33 3.41 13.62 8.39
C TYR A 33 3.66 14.28 9.75
N THR A 34 4.45 15.36 9.77
CA THR A 34 4.77 16.08 11.00
C THR A 34 3.52 16.77 11.56
N PRO A 35 3.15 16.54 12.84
CA PRO A 35 2.04 17.25 13.46
C PRO A 35 2.36 18.75 13.51
N ARG A 36 1.47 19.56 12.94
CA ARG A 36 1.48 21.02 12.99
C ARG A 36 0.09 21.48 13.42
N GLU A 37 0.02 22.52 14.26
CA GLU A 37 -1.25 23.08 14.75
C GLU A 37 -2.19 23.47 13.60
N LEU A 38 -1.63 23.92 12.48
CA LEU A 38 -2.33 24.18 11.23
C LEU A 38 -1.70 23.35 10.12
N LEU A 39 -2.43 22.34 9.63
CA LEU A 39 -2.07 21.65 8.40
C LEU A 39 -2.12 22.65 7.23
N PRO A 40 -1.02 22.85 6.49
CA PRO A 40 -1.04 23.65 5.27
C PRO A 40 -2.08 23.07 4.31
N GLN A 41 -2.92 23.91 3.70
CA GLN A 41 -3.96 23.45 2.76
C GLN A 41 -3.41 22.57 1.64
N LYS A 42 -2.17 22.87 1.18
CA LYS A 42 -1.46 22.06 0.17
C LYS A 42 -1.18 20.63 0.64
N LEU A 43 -0.85 20.43 1.92
CA LEU A 43 -0.62 19.09 2.48
C LEU A 43 -1.93 18.33 2.61
N ARG A 44 -2.99 18.98 3.10
CA ARG A 44 -4.33 18.39 3.16
C ARG A 44 -4.82 17.97 1.77
N ALA A 45 -4.75 18.87 0.79
CA ALA A 45 -5.12 18.59 -0.58
C ALA A 45 -4.30 17.44 -1.20
N PHE A 46 -3.01 17.33 -0.86
CA PHE A 46 -2.18 16.21 -1.29
C PHE A 46 -2.61 14.89 -0.64
N LEU A 47 -2.90 14.88 0.66
CA LEU A 47 -3.38 13.69 1.35
C LEU A 47 -4.74 13.24 0.79
N ASP A 48 -5.66 14.17 0.57
CA ASP A 48 -6.99 13.91 0.00
C ASP A 48 -6.89 13.35 -1.43
N PHE A 49 -5.89 13.81 -2.20
CA PHE A 49 -5.61 13.30 -3.55
C PHE A 49 -4.91 11.94 -3.54
N ALA A 50 -3.87 11.78 -2.71
CA ALA A 50 -2.97 10.65 -2.75
C ALA A 50 -3.54 9.42 -2.03
N ALA A 51 -4.19 9.60 -0.88
CA ALA A 51 -4.73 8.51 -0.06
C ALA A 51 -5.62 7.53 -0.85
N PRO A 52 -6.69 7.95 -1.54
CA PRO A 52 -7.55 7.02 -2.28
C PRO A 52 -6.84 6.39 -3.48
N ARG A 53 -5.81 7.05 -4.02
CA ARG A 53 -5.05 6.55 -5.18
C ARG A 53 -4.03 5.49 -4.77
N ILE A 54 -3.38 5.68 -3.62
CA ILE A 54 -2.48 4.72 -3.00
C ILE A 54 -3.27 3.48 -2.56
N GLU A 55 -4.44 3.68 -1.94
CA GLU A 55 -5.34 2.59 -1.56
C GLU A 55 -5.71 1.72 -2.78
N ARG A 56 -6.17 2.34 -3.88
CA ARG A 56 -6.46 1.61 -5.13
C ARG A 56 -5.24 0.91 -5.71
N ALA A 57 -4.07 1.54 -5.68
CA ALA A 57 -2.83 0.95 -6.19
C ALA A 57 -2.41 -0.29 -5.39
N ILE A 58 -2.57 -0.25 -4.05
CA ILE A 58 -2.30 -1.39 -3.18
C ILE A 58 -3.34 -2.49 -3.41
N GLN A 59 -4.63 -2.17 -3.46
CA GLN A 59 -5.70 -3.13 -3.72
C GLN A 59 -5.53 -3.82 -5.08
N SER A 60 -5.16 -3.07 -6.13
CA SER A 60 -4.91 -3.63 -7.46
C SER A 60 -3.71 -4.58 -7.54
N ARG A 61 -2.82 -4.50 -6.56
CA ARG A 61 -1.55 -5.25 -6.50
C ARG A 61 -1.58 -6.37 -5.46
N GLY A 62 -2.61 -6.39 -4.60
CA GLY A 62 -2.89 -7.43 -3.61
C GLY A 62 -4.07 -8.33 -3.98
N ALA A 63 -4.50 -8.34 -5.25
CA ALA A 63 -5.48 -9.33 -5.71
C ALA A 63 -4.77 -10.68 -5.92
N PRO A 64 -5.35 -11.80 -5.40
CA PRO A 64 -4.90 -13.15 -5.74
C PRO A 64 -5.11 -13.48 -7.23
#